data_AF-A0A822FPC6-F1
#
_entry.id   AF-A0A822FPC6-F1
#
_cell.length_a   1.000
_cell.length_b   1.000
_cell.length_c   1.000
_cell.angle_alpha   90.00
_cell.angle_beta   90.00
_cell.angle_gamma   90.00
#
_symmetry.space_group_name_H-M   'P 1'
#
loop_
_entity.id
_entity.type
_entity.pdbx_description
1 polymer ?
#
loop_
_entity_poly.entity_id
_entity_poly.type
_entity_poly.pdbx_seq_one_letter_code
_entity_poly.pdbx_strand_id
1 'polypeptide(L)'
;AMLYLAPKLNYKNLNIELMKHFSRLQTSDDQGVIRTNTIVCLGKIAAHLNPSLRGRLLISAFGRGTQDPFGPSRQASLYALNHSERFFTLKDIATKILPIVCHATIDPELDVRQQAFKTIQVFIKKLETVSEKPELAIEMEKDVNSSNVGGTANETSWTSWALTSLSSNIGKLTTKPQQPSVNLTLAKSDSQTALATTSTTTTPAK
;
A
#
# COMPACT_ATOMS: atom_id res chain seq x y z
N ALA A 1 16.33 4.06 -3.21
CA ALA A 1 17.07 5.26 -2.74
C ALA A 1 16.30 6.04 -1.67
N MET A 2 15.12 6.60 -1.96
CA MET A 2 14.40 7.48 -1.01
C MET A 2 14.05 6.84 0.34
N LEU A 3 13.73 5.55 0.38
CA LEU A 3 13.47 4.83 1.65
C LEU A 3 14.62 4.95 2.66
N TYR A 4 15.87 4.90 2.19
CA TYR A 4 17.06 5.01 3.05
C TYR A 4 17.44 6.46 3.37
N LEU A 5 16.96 7.42 2.57
CA LEU A 5 17.28 8.84 2.72
C LEU A 5 16.24 9.59 3.55
N ALA A 6 14.97 9.18 3.52
CA ALA A 6 13.88 9.80 4.26
C ALA A 6 14.20 10.07 5.75
N PRO A 7 14.75 9.13 6.55
CA PRO A 7 15.08 9.40 7.95
C PRO A 7 16.25 10.37 8.15
N LYS A 8 17.04 10.65 7.09
CA LYS A 8 18.21 11.53 7.14
C LYS A 8 17.90 12.95 6.64
N LEU A 9 16.71 13.18 6.09
CA LEU A 9 16.31 14.50 5.60
C LEU A 9 15.81 15.36 6.76
N ASN A 10 16.16 16.65 6.71
CA ASN A 10 15.59 17.62 7.64
C ASN A 10 14.10 17.85 7.35
N TYR A 11 13.41 18.50 8.29
CA TYR A 11 11.97 18.75 8.20
C TYR A 11 11.54 19.40 6.88
N LYS A 12 12.23 20.46 6.45
CA LYS A 12 11.92 21.22 5.24
C LYS A 12 12.05 20.35 3.99
N ASN A 13 13.17 19.63 3.87
CA ASN A 13 13.45 18.82 2.71
C ASN A 13 12.46 17.64 2.60
N LEU A 14 12.10 17.02 3.72
CA LEU A 14 11.18 15.88 3.74
C LEU A 14 9.72 16.28 3.51
N ASN A 15 9.22 17.27 4.26
CA ASN A 15 7.78 17.58 4.29
C ASN A 15 7.35 18.62 3.26
N ILE A 16 8.30 19.37 2.69
CA ILE A 16 8.00 20.42 1.71
C ILE A 16 8.60 20.06 0.36
N GLU A 17 9.92 19.99 0.25
CA GLU A 17 10.58 19.84 -1.07
C GLU A 17 10.32 18.46 -1.69
N LEU A 18 10.54 17.38 -0.95
CA LEU A 18 10.26 16.03 -1.45
C LEU A 18 8.78 15.85 -1.82
N MET A 19 7.86 16.40 -1.00
CA MET A 19 6.43 16.31 -1.28
C MET A 19 6.02 17.06 -2.55
N LYS A 20 6.65 18.21 -2.86
CA LYS A 20 6.47 18.90 -4.14
C LYS A 20 6.92 18.03 -5.31
N HIS A 21 8.08 17.39 -5.20
CA HIS A 21 8.60 16.49 -6.24
C HIS A 21 7.68 15.28 -6.47
N PHE A 22 7.21 14.64 -5.40
CA PHE A 22 6.25 13.53 -5.51
C PHE A 22 4.93 13.95 -6.13
N SER A 23 4.40 15.12 -5.75
CA SER A 23 3.17 15.64 -6.35
C SER A 23 3.33 15.87 -7.86
N ARG A 24 4.46 16.44 -8.29
CA ARG A 24 4.77 16.66 -9.70
C ARG A 24 4.91 15.34 -10.46
N LEU A 25 5.67 14.38 -9.92
CA LEU A 25 5.81 13.06 -10.54
C LEU A 25 4.47 12.35 -10.67
N GLN A 26 3.63 12.41 -9.64
CA GLN A 26 2.32 11.77 -9.68
C GLN A 26 1.35 12.40 -10.69
N THR A 27 1.50 13.70 -11.00
CA THR A 27 0.52 14.44 -11.81
C THR A 27 0.97 14.63 -13.26
N SER A 28 2.27 14.77 -13.49
CA SER A 28 2.82 15.25 -14.76
C SER A 28 3.81 14.30 -15.41
N ASP A 29 4.07 13.14 -14.81
CA ASP A 29 4.91 12.13 -15.45
C ASP A 29 4.08 11.29 -16.43
N ASP A 30 4.56 11.17 -17.67
CA ASP A 30 3.85 10.44 -18.73
C ASP A 30 3.86 8.93 -18.48
N GLN A 31 4.86 8.42 -17.75
CA GLN A 31 5.05 7.00 -17.51
C GLN A 31 4.25 6.55 -16.29
N GLY A 32 3.19 5.76 -16.53
CA GLY A 32 2.36 5.20 -15.46
C GLY A 32 3.15 4.39 -14.42
N VAL A 33 4.25 3.75 -14.83
CA VAL A 33 5.16 3.02 -13.93
C VAL A 33 5.85 3.96 -12.93
N ILE A 34 6.26 5.16 -13.35
CA ILE A 34 6.91 6.14 -12.48
C ILE A 34 5.89 6.71 -11.47
N ARG A 35 4.67 7.00 -11.93
CA ARG A 35 3.56 7.41 -11.04
C ARG A 35 3.25 6.34 -9.99
N THR A 36 3.17 5.07 -10.41
CA THR A 36 2.98 3.91 -9.53
C THR A 36 4.09 3.81 -8.49
N ASN A 37 5.36 3.87 -8.92
CA ASN A 37 6.51 3.81 -8.02
C ASN A 37 6.54 4.97 -7.02
N THR A 38 6.06 6.15 -7.41
CA THR A 38 5.94 7.32 -6.54
C THR A 38 4.94 7.06 -5.41
N ILE A 39 3.79 6.45 -5.71
CA ILE A 39 2.80 6.03 -4.70
C ILE A 39 3.39 5.02 -3.72
N VAL A 40 4.04 3.97 -4.24
CA VAL A 40 4.66 2.94 -3.41
C VAL A 40 5.76 3.54 -2.53
N CYS A 41 6.58 4.43 -3.07
CA CYS A 41 7.63 5.10 -2.33
C CYS A 41 7.06 5.99 -1.22
N LEU A 42 6.02 6.76 -1.52
CA LEU A 42 5.33 7.61 -0.54
C LEU A 42 4.76 6.79 0.62
N GLY A 43 4.09 5.67 0.34
CA GLY A 43 3.60 4.76 1.37
C GLY A 43 4.71 4.23 2.28
N LYS A 44 5.86 3.87 1.70
CA LYS A 44 7.01 3.34 2.46
C LYS A 44 7.68 4.39 3.36
N ILE A 45 7.66 5.67 2.99
CA ILE A 45 8.24 6.74 3.82
C ILE A 45 7.21 7.44 4.72
N ALA A 46 5.95 7.03 4.68
CA ALA A 46 4.84 7.68 5.37
C ALA A 46 5.11 7.89 6.87
N ALA A 47 5.76 6.93 7.53
CA ALA A 47 6.10 7.01 8.96
C ALA A 47 7.05 8.17 9.31
N HIS A 48 7.87 8.63 8.35
CA HIS A 48 8.82 9.72 8.56
C HIS A 48 8.19 11.11 8.34
N LEU A 49 7.01 11.17 7.72
CA LEU A 49 6.31 12.44 7.49
C LEU A 49 5.82 13.04 8.81
N ASN A 50 5.74 14.36 8.85
CA ASN A 50 5.21 15.08 10.00
C ASN A 50 3.77 14.62 10.31
N PRO A 51 3.47 14.14 11.52
CA PRO A 51 2.15 13.61 11.86
C PRO A 51 0.98 14.56 11.58
N SER A 52 1.16 15.87 11.83
CA SER A 52 0.12 16.89 11.64
C SER A 52 -0.26 17.12 10.17
N LEU A 53 0.61 16.77 9.23
CA LEU A 53 0.38 16.90 7.79
C LEU A 53 0.19 15.55 7.08
N ARG A 54 0.75 14.47 7.66
CA ARG A 54 0.85 13.13 7.08
C ARG A 54 -0.48 12.61 6.56
N GLY A 55 -1.51 12.54 7.40
CA GLY A 55 -2.81 12.02 6.99
C GLY A 55 -3.38 12.74 5.77
N ARG A 56 -3.34 14.09 5.77
CA ARG A 56 -3.82 14.93 4.67
C ARG A 56 -3.04 14.69 3.37
N LEU A 57 -1.71 14.62 3.46
CA LEU A 57 -0.84 14.41 2.30
C LEU A 57 -1.07 13.03 1.68
N LEU A 58 -1.14 11.98 2.50
CA LEU A 58 -1.36 10.62 2.05
C LEU A 58 -2.75 10.44 1.43
N ILE A 59 -3.81 10.95 2.07
CA ILE A 59 -5.18 10.90 1.51
C ILE A 59 -5.22 11.61 0.16
N SER A 60 -4.60 12.79 0.06
CA SER A 60 -4.57 13.57 -1.18
C SER A 60 -3.81 12.86 -2.30
N ALA A 61 -2.64 12.30 -2.00
CA ALA A 61 -1.83 11.58 -2.98
C ALA A 61 -2.50 10.28 -3.40
N PHE A 62 -2.82 9.38 -2.47
CA PHE A 62 -3.41 8.08 -2.82
C PHE A 62 -4.80 8.26 -3.44
N GLY A 63 -5.59 9.24 -2.99
CA GLY A 63 -6.87 9.57 -3.61
C GLY A 63 -6.74 9.90 -5.09
N ARG A 64 -5.81 10.79 -5.48
CA ARG A 64 -5.51 11.03 -6.91
C ARG A 64 -5.06 9.77 -7.63
N GLY A 65 -4.21 8.96 -6.99
CA GLY A 65 -3.69 7.74 -7.58
C GLY A 65 -4.77 6.69 -7.86
N THR A 66 -5.86 6.64 -7.08
CA THR A 66 -7.02 5.77 -7.40
C THR A 66 -7.76 6.16 -8.69
N GLN A 67 -7.49 7.35 -9.24
CA GLN A 67 -8.12 7.84 -10.48
C GLN A 67 -7.11 7.90 -11.64
N ASP A 68 -5.93 7.28 -11.49
CA ASP A 68 -4.89 7.26 -12.51
C ASP A 68 -5.35 6.46 -13.75
N PRO A 69 -5.08 6.93 -14.99
CA PRO A 69 -5.41 6.15 -16.18
C PRO A 69 -4.72 4.78 -16.23
N PHE A 70 -3.60 4.61 -15.53
CA PHE A 70 -2.84 3.37 -15.47
C PHE A 70 -3.32 2.46 -14.32
N GLY A 71 -3.89 1.30 -14.67
CA GLY A 71 -4.47 0.33 -13.71
C GLY A 71 -3.57 -0.03 -12.52
N PRO A 72 -2.28 -0.39 -12.73
CA PRO A 72 -1.37 -0.69 -11.64
C PRO A 72 -1.16 0.47 -10.64
N SER A 73 -1.25 1.72 -11.10
CA SER A 73 -1.16 2.92 -10.23
C SER A 73 -2.40 3.01 -9.33
N ARG A 74 -3.59 2.74 -9.86
CA ARG A 74 -4.84 2.69 -9.08
C ARG A 74 -4.81 1.60 -8.02
N GLN A 75 -4.40 0.40 -8.41
CA GLN A 75 -4.25 -0.74 -7.50
C GLN A 75 -3.24 -0.44 -6.38
N ALA A 76 -2.05 0.08 -6.74
CA ALA A 76 -1.02 0.46 -5.78
C ALA A 76 -1.52 1.53 -4.79
N SER A 77 -2.36 2.45 -5.24
CA SER A 77 -2.95 3.49 -4.39
C SER A 77 -3.93 2.92 -3.36
N LEU A 78 -4.72 1.91 -3.74
CA LEU A 78 -5.61 1.20 -2.80
C LEU A 78 -4.81 0.38 -1.77
N TYR A 79 -3.72 -0.26 -2.18
CA TYR A 79 -2.79 -0.92 -1.25
C TYR A 79 -2.14 0.08 -0.29
N ALA A 80 -1.70 1.24 -0.81
CA ALA A 80 -1.04 2.27 -0.01
C ALA A 80 -2.00 2.89 1.03
N LEU A 81 -3.28 3.10 0.68
CA LEU A 81 -4.32 3.50 1.63
C LEU A 81 -4.47 2.48 2.76
N ASN A 82 -4.61 1.20 2.42
CA ASN A 82 -4.77 0.13 3.41
C ASN A 82 -3.53 0.04 4.32
N HIS A 83 -2.33 0.00 3.75
CA HIS A 83 -1.07 -0.04 4.52
C HIS A 83 -0.86 1.16 5.45
N SER A 84 -1.40 2.32 5.06
CA SER A 84 -1.28 3.58 5.81
C SER A 84 -2.42 3.82 6.80
N GLU A 85 -3.29 2.84 7.05
CA GLU A 85 -4.51 2.99 7.85
C GLU A 85 -4.29 3.63 9.23
N ARG A 86 -3.12 3.37 9.84
CA ARG A 86 -2.74 3.86 11.17
C ARG A 86 -2.49 5.38 11.21
N PHE A 87 -2.35 6.01 10.04
CA PHE A 87 -2.09 7.44 9.91
C PHE A 87 -3.36 8.25 9.63
N PHE A 88 -4.54 7.61 9.63
CA PHE A 88 -5.82 8.25 9.32
C PHE A 88 -6.72 8.29 10.54
N THR A 89 -7.33 9.46 10.75
CA THR A 89 -8.37 9.62 11.77
C THR A 89 -9.64 8.88 11.37
N LEU A 90 -10.46 8.50 12.35
CA LEU A 90 -11.78 7.90 12.11
C LEU A 90 -12.65 8.78 11.22
N LYS A 91 -12.62 10.09 11.47
CA LYS A 91 -13.34 11.08 10.66
C LYS A 91 -12.89 11.07 9.22
N ASP A 92 -11.57 11.04 8.95
CA ASP A 92 -11.05 11.02 7.59
C ASP A 92 -11.37 9.71 6.87
N ILE A 93 -11.34 8.58 7.59
CA ILE A 93 -11.73 7.27 7.05
C ILE A 93 -13.19 7.33 6.56
N ALA A 94 -14.11 7.77 7.40
CA ALA A 94 -15.54 7.80 7.10
C ALA A 94 -15.90 8.82 6.01
N THR A 95 -15.34 10.02 6.08
CA THR A 95 -15.79 11.15 5.26
C THR A 95 -15.01 11.38 3.98
N LYS A 96 -13.80 10.81 3.85
CA LYS A 96 -12.92 11.04 2.69
C LYS A 96 -12.49 9.73 2.05
N ILE A 97 -11.89 8.83 2.83
CA ILE A 97 -11.26 7.63 2.27
C ILE A 97 -12.31 6.65 1.73
N LEU A 98 -13.32 6.31 2.53
CA LEU A 98 -14.37 5.39 2.08
C LEU A 98 -15.07 5.88 0.79
N PRO A 99 -15.52 7.15 0.68
CA PRO A 99 -16.07 7.67 -0.58
C PRO A 99 -15.13 7.50 -1.79
N ILE A 100 -13.83 7.78 -1.61
CA ILE A 100 -12.83 7.59 -2.67
C ILE A 100 -12.74 6.11 -3.09
N VAL A 101 -12.63 5.20 -2.11
CA VAL A 101 -12.47 3.77 -2.39
C VAL A 101 -13.74 3.15 -2.98
N CYS A 102 -14.93 3.62 -2.59
CA CYS A 102 -16.19 3.17 -3.16
C CYS A 102 -16.24 3.36 -4.68
N HIS A 103 -15.72 4.46 -5.23
CA HIS A 103 -15.66 4.65 -6.67
C HIS A 103 -14.81 3.57 -7.38
N ALA A 104 -13.75 3.06 -6.74
CA ALA A 104 -12.90 2.02 -7.31
C ALA A 104 -13.54 0.62 -7.31
N THR A 105 -14.71 0.43 -6.71
CA THR A 105 -15.43 -0.87 -6.75
C THR A 105 -16.03 -1.19 -8.11
N ILE A 106 -16.18 -0.19 -8.97
CA ILE A 106 -16.66 -0.30 -10.36
C ILE A 106 -15.55 -0.05 -11.39
N ASP A 107 -14.28 -0.16 -10.96
CA ASP A 107 -13.13 -0.01 -11.85
C ASP A 107 -13.18 -1.00 -13.03
N PRO A 108 -12.74 -0.65 -14.25
CA PRO A 108 -12.69 -1.60 -15.37
C PRO A 108 -11.83 -2.83 -15.08
N GLU A 109 -10.76 -2.69 -14.28
CA GLU A 109 -9.83 -3.78 -13.97
C GLU A 109 -10.29 -4.61 -12.77
N LEU A 110 -10.35 -5.94 -12.92
CA LEU A 110 -10.79 -6.85 -11.85
C LEU A 110 -9.92 -6.72 -10.59
N ASP A 111 -8.61 -6.64 -10.76
CA ASP A 111 -7.65 -6.59 -9.66
C ASP A 111 -7.78 -5.31 -8.82
N VAL A 112 -8.19 -4.20 -9.45
CA VAL A 112 -8.47 -2.94 -8.76
C VAL A 112 -9.76 -3.07 -7.94
N ARG A 113 -10.84 -3.61 -8.54
CA ARG A 113 -12.11 -3.85 -7.82
C ARG A 113 -11.91 -4.75 -6.61
N GLN A 114 -11.20 -5.87 -6.77
CA GLN A 114 -10.92 -6.80 -5.67
C GLN A 114 -10.16 -6.11 -4.53
N GLN A 115 -9.17 -5.28 -4.87
CA GLN A 115 -8.44 -4.54 -3.85
C GLN A 115 -9.28 -3.45 -3.19
N ALA A 116 -10.20 -2.81 -3.92
CA ALA A 116 -11.12 -1.81 -3.36
C ALA A 116 -12.01 -2.43 -2.29
N PHE A 117 -12.63 -3.59 -2.56
CA PHE A 117 -13.46 -4.30 -1.58
C PHE A 117 -12.67 -4.71 -0.33
N LYS A 118 -11.44 -5.22 -0.48
CA LYS A 118 -10.56 -5.53 0.65
C LYS A 118 -10.29 -4.29 1.50
N THR A 119 -9.96 -3.17 0.86
CA THR A 119 -9.68 -1.90 1.55
C THR A 119 -10.93 -1.36 2.26
N ILE A 120 -12.13 -1.49 1.67
CA ILE A 120 -13.40 -1.12 2.33
C ILE A 120 -13.62 -1.95 3.59
N GLN A 121 -13.45 -3.28 3.51
CA GLN A 121 -13.65 -4.18 4.65
C GLN A 121 -12.73 -3.82 5.82
N VAL A 122 -11.46 -3.51 5.54
CA VAL A 122 -10.50 -3.06 6.57
C VAL A 122 -11.00 -1.79 7.27
N PHE A 123 -11.39 -0.77 6.50
CA PHE A 123 -11.84 0.49 7.07
C PHE A 123 -13.19 0.42 7.79
N ILE A 124 -14.16 -0.33 7.27
CA ILE A 124 -15.44 -0.57 7.95
C ILE A 124 -15.20 -1.29 9.27
N LYS A 125 -14.43 -2.39 9.26
CA LYS A 125 -14.12 -3.14 10.48
C LYS A 125 -13.45 -2.26 11.55
N LYS A 126 -12.57 -1.35 11.12
CA LYS A 126 -11.92 -0.38 12.01
C LYS A 126 -12.93 0.60 12.63
N LEU A 127 -13.88 1.12 11.85
CA LEU A 127 -14.96 1.98 12.34
C LEU A 127 -15.90 1.23 13.28
N GLU A 128 -16.31 0.00 12.93
CA GLU A 128 -17.15 -0.88 13.76
C GLU A 128 -16.50 -1.16 15.11
N THR A 129 -15.20 -1.51 15.11
CA THR A 129 -14.46 -1.81 16.35
C THR A 129 -14.49 -0.63 17.33
N VAL A 130 -14.33 0.60 16.84
CA VAL A 130 -14.41 1.80 17.70
C VAL A 130 -15.86 2.13 18.06
N SER A 131 -16.83 1.82 17.20
CA SER A 131 -18.25 1.95 17.54
C SER A 131 -18.66 1.01 18.68
N GLU A 132 -18.12 -0.20 18.73
CA GLU A 132 -18.34 -1.17 19.81
C GLU A 132 -17.63 -0.77 21.11
N LYS A 133 -16.47 -0.10 20.98
CA LYS A 133 -15.58 0.28 22.09
C LYS A 133 -15.10 1.72 21.93
N PRO A 134 -15.93 2.72 22.30
CA PRO A 134 -15.62 4.13 22.11
C PRO A 134 -14.32 4.59 22.79
N GLU A 135 -13.89 3.92 23.85
CA GLU A 135 -12.62 4.18 24.55
C GLU A 135 -11.39 4.02 23.65
N LEU A 136 -11.45 3.15 22.62
CA LEU A 136 -10.36 2.93 21.67
C LEU A 136 -10.13 4.14 20.74
N ALA A 137 -11.11 5.04 20.61
CA ALA A 137 -10.98 6.23 19.77
C ALA A 137 -9.79 7.09 20.19
N ILE A 138 -9.58 7.26 21.49
CA ILE A 138 -8.51 8.10 22.05
C ILE A 138 -7.13 7.48 21.76
N GLU A 139 -6.99 6.18 21.96
CA GLU A 139 -5.74 5.46 21.67
C GLU A 139 -5.40 5.54 20.18
N MET A 140 -6.41 5.39 19.32
CA MET A 140 -6.19 5.41 17.88
C MET A 140 -5.83 6.80 17.35
N GLU A 141 -6.41 7.86 17.92
CA GLU A 141 -6.00 9.23 17.60
C GLU A 141 -4.59 9.55 18.10
N LYS A 142 -4.17 8.97 19.23
CA LYS A 142 -2.79 9.07 19.71
C LYS A 142 -1.83 8.39 18.74
N ASP A 143 -2.17 7.23 18.20
CA ASP A 143 -1.36 6.52 17.22
C ASP A 143 -1.22 7.29 15.91
N VAL A 144 -2.30 7.93 15.45
CA VAL A 144 -2.28 8.81 14.25
C VAL A 144 -1.29 9.97 14.41
N ASN A 145 -1.16 10.51 15.63
CA ASN A 145 -0.23 11.60 15.94
C ASN A 145 1.19 11.12 16.29
N SER A 146 1.37 9.82 16.49
CA SER A 146 2.66 9.26 16.86
C SER A 146 3.60 9.17 15.65
N SER A 147 4.83 9.64 15.86
CA SER A 147 5.94 9.51 14.91
C SER A 147 6.76 8.28 15.28
N ASN A 148 6.12 7.10 15.35
CA ASN A 148 6.84 5.88 15.68
C ASN A 148 7.69 5.44 14.47
N VAL A 149 8.93 5.92 14.42
CA VAL A 149 9.93 5.67 13.36
C VAL A 149 10.72 4.36 13.60
N GLY A 150 10.40 3.61 14.65
CA GLY A 150 11.23 2.49 15.14
C GLY A 150 10.61 1.09 15.07
N GLY A 151 9.73 0.79 14.11
CA GLY A 151 9.22 -0.56 13.93
C GLY A 151 9.72 -1.16 12.63
N THR A 152 10.60 -2.16 12.70
CA THR A 152 10.56 -3.25 11.72
C THR A 152 9.10 -3.54 11.40
N ALA A 153 8.76 -3.69 10.13
CA ALA A 153 7.49 -4.28 9.73
C ALA A 153 7.50 -5.73 10.22
N ASN A 154 7.34 -5.92 11.53
CA ASN A 154 6.93 -7.18 12.07
C ASN A 154 5.56 -7.39 11.48
N GLU A 155 5.45 -8.46 10.70
CA GLU A 155 4.20 -9.06 10.24
C GLU A 155 3.39 -9.60 11.44
N THR A 156 3.25 -8.79 12.49
CA THR A 156 2.57 -9.09 13.76
C THR A 156 1.64 -7.95 14.14
N SER A 157 1.72 -6.78 13.47
CA SER A 157 0.79 -5.66 13.70
C SER A 157 -0.61 -5.90 13.10
N TRP A 158 -0.73 -6.81 12.13
CA TRP A 158 -2.01 -7.18 11.51
C TRP A 158 -2.79 -8.23 12.32
N THR A 159 -2.16 -8.88 13.31
CA THR A 159 -2.78 -9.94 14.13
C THR A 159 -3.11 -9.52 15.56
N SER A 160 -2.51 -8.45 16.10
CA SER A 160 -2.61 -8.13 17.54
C SER A 160 -3.94 -7.50 17.99
N TRP A 161 -4.68 -6.80 17.11
CA TRP A 161 -6.02 -6.28 17.45
C TRP A 161 -7.17 -7.16 16.93
N ALA A 162 -6.89 -8.03 15.95
CA ALA A 162 -7.87 -8.96 15.40
C ALA A 162 -8.11 -10.20 16.28
N LEU A 163 -7.12 -10.59 17.11
CA LEU A 163 -7.24 -11.77 17.99
C LEU A 163 -8.17 -11.57 19.20
N THR A 164 -8.39 -10.32 19.62
CA THR A 164 -9.19 -10.03 20.84
C THR A 164 -10.70 -10.20 20.61
N SER A 165 -11.17 -10.09 19.36
CA SER A 165 -12.60 -10.20 19.03
C SER A 165 -13.07 -11.62 18.69
N LEU A 166 -12.20 -12.64 18.73
CA LEU A 166 -12.57 -14.04 18.51
C LEU A 166 -12.50 -14.93 19.77
N SER A 167 -12.17 -14.35 20.93
CA SER A 167 -11.84 -15.15 22.13
C SER A 167 -13.00 -15.35 23.12
N SER A 168 -14.24 -15.00 22.80
CA SER A 168 -15.34 -15.14 23.77
C SER A 168 -16.18 -16.41 23.66
N ASN A 169 -16.00 -17.33 22.69
CA ASN A 169 -16.80 -18.59 22.65
C ASN A 169 -16.27 -19.72 21.72
N ILE A 170 -14.99 -20.10 21.77
CA ILE A 170 -14.55 -21.39 21.20
C ILE A 170 -13.97 -22.27 22.32
N GLY A 171 -14.84 -23.11 22.86
CA GLY A 171 -14.47 -24.21 23.71
C GLY A 171 -13.63 -25.22 22.93
N LYS A 172 -12.47 -25.57 23.49
CA LYS A 172 -11.79 -26.87 23.38
C LYS A 172 -11.92 -27.59 22.02
N LEU A 173 -11.01 -27.30 21.09
CA LEU A 173 -10.52 -28.32 20.16
C LEU A 173 -9.02 -28.13 19.94
N THR A 174 -8.23 -29.01 20.56
CA THR A 174 -6.79 -29.12 20.35
C THR A 174 -6.53 -29.78 19.00
N THR A 175 -6.00 -29.03 18.03
CA THR A 175 -5.26 -29.63 16.91
C THR A 175 -4.07 -28.76 16.56
N LYS A 176 -2.89 -29.39 16.57
CA LYS A 176 -1.55 -28.82 16.37
C LYS A 176 -1.42 -28.26 14.93
N PRO A 177 -0.90 -27.04 14.69
CA PRO A 177 -0.67 -26.57 13.33
C PRO A 177 0.63 -27.16 12.76
N GLN A 178 0.51 -27.84 11.63
CA GLN A 178 1.58 -28.31 10.76
C GLN A 178 1.97 -27.17 9.79
N GLN A 179 3.25 -26.79 9.78
CA GLN A 179 3.81 -25.80 8.85
C GLN A 179 3.83 -26.35 7.41
N PRO A 180 3.38 -25.59 6.39
CA PRO A 180 3.76 -25.81 5.00
C PRO A 180 5.03 -25.04 4.66
N SER A 181 6.10 -25.74 4.35
CA SER A 181 7.35 -25.20 3.81
C SER A 181 7.17 -24.90 2.32
N VAL A 182 7.20 -23.62 1.93
CA VAL A 182 7.35 -23.22 0.52
C VAL A 182 8.73 -22.60 0.32
N ASN A 183 9.63 -23.37 -0.30
CA ASN A 183 10.93 -22.88 -0.77
C ASN A 183 10.72 -22.01 -2.02
N LEU A 184 11.01 -20.72 -1.91
CA LEU A 184 11.08 -19.82 -3.05
C LEU A 184 12.54 -19.75 -3.53
N THR A 185 12.90 -20.62 -4.48
CA THR A 185 14.19 -20.54 -5.18
C THR A 185 14.21 -19.38 -6.15
N LEU A 186 15.10 -18.43 -5.87
CA LEU A 186 15.44 -17.26 -6.68
C LEU A 186 16.19 -17.71 -7.96
N ALA A 187 15.53 -17.71 -9.11
CA ALA A 187 16.20 -17.95 -10.38
C ALA A 187 16.91 -16.66 -10.85
N LYS A 188 18.24 -16.64 -10.72
CA LYS A 188 19.12 -15.70 -11.41
C LYS A 188 19.16 -16.06 -12.89
N SER A 189 18.90 -15.10 -13.77
CA SER A 189 19.20 -15.22 -15.20
C SER A 189 20.42 -14.35 -15.51
N ASP A 190 21.56 -15.00 -15.71
CA ASP A 190 22.73 -14.44 -16.38
C ASP A 190 22.93 -15.19 -17.70
N SER A 191 23.20 -14.41 -18.75
CA SER A 191 23.38 -14.79 -20.15
C SER A 191 24.62 -15.66 -20.39
N GLN A 192 24.56 -16.58 -21.36
CA GLN A 192 25.60 -16.75 -22.42
C GLN A 192 25.22 -17.79 -23.50
N THR A 193 25.19 -17.29 -24.74
CA THR A 193 25.76 -17.80 -26.00
C THR A 193 25.67 -19.29 -26.39
N ALA A 194 25.02 -19.58 -27.53
CA ALA A 194 25.45 -20.64 -28.45
C ALA A 194 25.03 -20.33 -29.90
N LEU A 195 26.03 -20.42 -30.78
CA LEU A 195 26.02 -20.31 -32.24
C LEU A 195 25.27 -21.51 -32.88
N ALA A 196 24.44 -21.28 -33.90
CA ALA A 196 24.14 -22.29 -34.91
C ALA A 196 23.68 -21.66 -36.24
N THR A 197 24.48 -21.94 -37.27
CA THR A 197 24.35 -21.61 -38.70
C THR A 197 23.41 -22.59 -39.42
N THR A 198 22.58 -22.12 -40.35
CA THR A 198 22.21 -22.73 -41.67
C THR A 198 21.02 -21.96 -42.27
N SER A 199 21.23 -21.10 -43.28
CA SER A 199 21.26 -21.34 -44.74
C SER A 199 19.90 -21.21 -45.44
N THR A 200 19.79 -20.10 -46.18
CA THR A 200 18.75 -19.67 -47.11
C THR A 200 18.59 -20.59 -48.32
N THR A 201 17.35 -20.84 -48.76
CA THR A 201 17.04 -21.43 -50.08
C THR A 201 16.33 -20.38 -50.93
N THR A 202 16.90 -20.08 -52.10
CA THR A 202 16.40 -19.15 -53.12
C THR A 202 15.90 -19.94 -54.32
N THR A 203 14.71 -19.62 -54.81
CA THR A 203 14.07 -20.16 -56.02
C THR A 203 14.61 -19.48 -57.29
N PRO A 204 14.76 -20.15 -58.44
CA PRO A 204 14.87 -19.48 -59.73
C PRO A 204 13.58 -19.64 -60.56
N ALA A 205 13.20 -18.54 -61.20
CA ALA A 205 12.18 -18.46 -62.24
C ALA A 205 12.77 -18.85 -63.61
N LYS A 206 11.90 -19.31 -64.50
CA LYS A 206 12.09 -19.33 -65.95
C LYS A 206 10.82 -18.79 -66.60
#